data_AF-A0A4Y2ST54-F1
#
_entry.id   AF-A0A4Y2ST54-F1
#
_cell.length_a   1.000
_cell.length_b   1.000
_cell.length_c   1.000
_cell.angle_alpha   90.00
_cell.angle_beta   90.00
_cell.angle_gamma   90.00
#
_symmetry.space_group_name_H-M   'P 1'
#
loop_
_entity.id
_entity.type
_entity.pdbx_description
1 polymer ?
#
loop_
_entity_poly.entity_id
_entity_poly.type
_entity_poly.pdbx_seq_one_letter_code
_entity_poly.pdbx_strand_id
1 'polypeptide(L)'
;MSIYTLLQINFSLCGDRARKSNVFLWFFETKSVITTQRRFRTTYKKDPPSDNSIRRWLTQFQETGSVLHRKGAGRPSTSQENVDRIQETFTRSPRKSTRQATVQLHMLHTTIWNVLHNRLHLNAYKDQIAQALHPNDKPRRFQFAEQIFTRI
;
A
#
# COMPACT_ATOMS: atom_id res chain seq x y z
N MET A 1 32.52 -6.02 -16.70
CA MET A 1 31.62 -5.64 -15.58
C MET A 1 31.42 -6.88 -14.72
N SER A 2 32.06 -6.93 -13.55
CA SER A 2 32.11 -8.14 -12.70
C SER A 2 30.73 -8.41 -12.07
N ILE A 3 30.36 -9.68 -11.89
CA ILE A 3 29.10 -10.11 -11.21
C ILE A 3 28.97 -9.46 -9.82
N TYR A 4 30.11 -9.20 -9.18
CA TYR A 4 30.23 -8.49 -7.91
C TYR A 4 29.63 -7.08 -7.95
N THR A 5 29.81 -6.33 -9.04
CA THR A 5 29.28 -4.97 -9.21
C THR A 5 27.74 -4.95 -9.29
N LEU A 6 27.11 -5.93 -9.95
CA LEU A 6 25.63 -6.03 -10.02
C LEU A 6 24.99 -6.44 -8.68
N LEU A 7 25.71 -7.24 -7.89
CA LEU A 7 25.33 -7.59 -6.52
C LEU A 7 25.50 -6.41 -5.55
N GLN A 8 26.54 -5.59 -5.69
CA GLN A 8 26.76 -4.44 -4.81
C GLN A 8 25.81 -3.27 -5.07
N ILE A 9 25.39 -3.05 -6.33
CA ILE A 9 24.51 -1.92 -6.69
C ILE A 9 23.05 -2.12 -6.21
N ASN A 10 22.59 -3.36 -5.98
CA ASN A 10 21.22 -3.67 -5.54
C ASN A 10 21.04 -3.92 -4.03
N PHE A 11 22.12 -3.97 -3.23
CA PHE A 11 22.07 -4.51 -1.87
C PHE A 11 22.54 -3.53 -0.79
N SER A 12 21.72 -2.53 -0.48
CA SER A 12 21.84 -1.73 0.75
C SER A 12 20.90 -2.23 1.85
N LEU A 13 20.98 -3.49 2.30
CA LEU A 13 19.89 -4.03 3.15
C LEU A 13 20.32 -4.87 4.37
N CYS A 14 20.01 -4.32 5.55
CA CYS A 14 20.03 -4.94 6.87
C CYS A 14 19.14 -6.21 6.97
N GLY A 15 19.53 -7.17 7.82
CA GLY A 15 18.73 -8.33 8.24
C GLY A 15 18.83 -9.59 7.37
N ASP A 16 17.73 -10.32 7.23
CA ASP A 16 17.66 -11.61 6.50
C ASP A 16 18.00 -11.52 5.01
N ARG A 17 17.94 -10.32 4.42
CA ARG A 17 18.32 -10.06 3.03
C ARG A 17 19.83 -10.19 2.82
N ALA A 18 20.64 -9.67 3.75
CA ALA A 18 22.09 -9.84 3.72
C ALA A 18 22.50 -11.31 3.86
N ARG A 19 21.79 -12.08 4.70
CA ARG A 19 22.03 -13.52 4.86
C ARG A 19 21.83 -14.28 3.55
N LYS A 20 20.71 -14.02 2.86
CA LYS A 20 20.45 -14.63 1.54
C LYS A 20 21.53 -14.25 0.53
N SER A 21 21.91 -12.97 0.44
CA SER A 21 22.98 -12.51 -0.47
C SER A 21 24.30 -13.26 -0.26
N ASN A 22 24.71 -13.46 1.00
CA ASN A 22 25.95 -14.18 1.31
C ASN A 22 25.87 -15.66 0.92
N VAL A 23 24.70 -16.30 1.05
CA VAL A 23 24.47 -17.66 0.55
C VAL A 23 24.69 -17.75 -0.96
N PHE A 24 24.24 -16.75 -1.74
CA PHE A 24 24.50 -16.71 -3.18
C PHE A 24 25.98 -16.57 -3.50
N LEU A 25 26.65 -15.61 -2.84
CA LEU A 25 28.06 -15.35 -3.08
C LEU A 25 28.90 -16.61 -2.82
N TRP A 26 28.68 -17.27 -1.69
CA TRP A 26 29.37 -18.51 -1.36
C TRP A 26 29.01 -19.64 -2.33
N PHE A 27 27.75 -19.73 -2.78
CA PHE A 27 27.37 -20.74 -3.76
C PHE A 27 28.07 -20.54 -5.11
N PHE A 28 28.20 -19.30 -5.59
CA PHE A 28 28.93 -19.02 -6.84
C PHE A 28 30.43 -19.34 -6.71
N GLU A 29 31.01 -19.09 -5.54
CA GLU A 29 32.42 -19.39 -5.26
C GLU A 29 32.68 -20.89 -5.14
N THR A 30 31.84 -21.62 -4.39
CA THR A 30 32.10 -23.02 -4.04
C THR A 30 31.39 -24.03 -4.94
N LYS A 31 30.42 -23.60 -5.75
CA LYS A 31 29.53 -24.42 -6.61
C LYS A 31 28.92 -25.63 -5.88
N SER A 32 28.77 -25.54 -4.55
CA SER A 32 28.37 -26.64 -3.68
C SER A 32 27.49 -26.13 -2.56
N VAL A 33 26.29 -26.71 -2.46
CA VAL A 33 25.31 -26.37 -1.42
C VAL A 33 25.81 -26.78 -0.04
N ILE A 34 26.44 -27.95 0.09
CA ILE A 34 26.95 -28.46 1.38
C ILE A 34 28.01 -27.50 1.94
N THR A 35 28.94 -27.05 1.10
CA THR A 35 30.00 -26.11 1.50
C THR A 35 29.40 -24.75 1.89
N THR A 36 28.40 -24.28 1.14
CA THR A 36 27.67 -23.05 1.44
C THR A 36 26.93 -23.14 2.78
N GLN A 37 26.25 -24.25 3.06
CA GLN A 37 25.58 -24.49 4.35
C GLN A 37 26.56 -24.59 5.52
N ARG A 38 27.73 -25.20 5.33
CA ARG A 38 28.80 -25.23 6.33
C ARG A 38 29.29 -23.82 6.65
N ARG A 39 29.59 -23.00 5.62
CA ARG A 39 29.99 -21.59 5.78
C ARG A 39 28.91 -20.74 6.45
N PHE A 40 27.64 -21.04 6.18
CA PHE A 40 26.52 -20.37 6.84
C PHE A 40 26.49 -20.66 8.34
N ARG A 41 26.66 -21.93 8.74
CA ARG A 41 26.71 -22.33 10.15
C ARG A 41 27.86 -21.63 10.89
N THR A 42 29.04 -21.57 10.29
CA THR A 42 30.21 -20.92 10.92
C THR A 42 30.03 -19.41 11.07
N THR A 43 29.49 -18.76 10.04
CA THR A 43 29.34 -17.29 10.01
C THR A 43 28.21 -16.80 10.90
N TYR A 44 27.04 -17.45 10.85
CA TYR A 44 25.83 -16.97 11.53
C TYR A 44 25.45 -17.76 12.77
N LYS A 45 26.09 -18.90 13.05
CA LYS A 45 25.78 -19.80 14.18
C LYS A 45 24.29 -20.17 14.25
N LYS A 46 23.68 -20.40 13.08
CA LYS A 46 22.26 -20.78 12.91
C LYS A 46 22.14 -21.93 11.93
N ASP A 47 21.00 -22.61 12.00
CA ASP A 47 20.66 -23.62 11.01
C ASP A 47 20.61 -23.02 9.61
N PRO A 48 21.29 -23.63 8.63
CA PRO A 48 21.32 -23.11 7.29
C PRO A 48 20.01 -23.38 6.56
N PRO A 49 19.69 -22.58 5.54
CA PRO A 49 18.56 -22.85 4.67
C PRO A 49 18.70 -24.21 3.99
N SER A 50 17.57 -24.87 3.75
CA SER A 50 17.53 -26.17 3.07
C SER A 50 18.05 -26.07 1.62
N ASP A 51 18.53 -27.19 1.07
CA ASP A 51 19.00 -27.27 -0.33
C ASP A 51 17.93 -26.77 -1.31
N ASN A 52 16.68 -27.20 -1.13
CA ASN A 52 15.53 -26.73 -1.92
C ASN A 52 15.34 -25.21 -1.86
N SER A 53 15.55 -24.59 -0.69
CA SER A 53 15.42 -23.13 -0.53
C SER A 53 16.52 -22.40 -1.28
N ILE A 54 17.75 -22.90 -1.20
CA ILE A 54 18.92 -22.32 -1.87
C ILE A 54 18.74 -22.39 -3.40
N ARG A 55 18.35 -23.57 -3.92
CA ARG A 55 18.06 -23.75 -5.36
C ARG A 55 16.91 -22.87 -5.83
N ARG A 56 15.81 -22.81 -5.08
CA ARG A 56 14.67 -21.96 -5.40
C ARG A 56 15.07 -20.49 -5.50
N TRP A 57 15.89 -20.01 -4.56
CA TRP A 57 16.41 -18.64 -4.64
C TRP A 57 17.26 -18.45 -5.89
N LEU A 58 18.16 -19.40 -6.22
CA LEU A 58 19.00 -19.31 -7.41
C LEU A 58 18.18 -19.19 -8.70
N THR A 59 17.18 -20.05 -8.87
CA THR A 59 16.26 -19.99 -10.03
C THR A 59 15.53 -18.65 -10.06
N GLN A 60 15.02 -18.18 -8.92
CA GLN A 60 14.32 -16.90 -8.85
C GLN A 60 15.22 -15.71 -9.23
N PHE A 61 16.50 -15.76 -8.85
CA PHE A 61 17.48 -14.74 -9.23
C PHE A 61 17.81 -14.80 -10.73
N GLN A 62 17.94 -16.00 -11.30
CA GLN A 62 18.16 -16.15 -12.75
C GLN A 62 16.97 -15.61 -13.57
N GLU A 63 15.74 -15.84 -13.10
CA GLU A 63 14.54 -15.39 -13.79
C GLU A 63 14.25 -13.88 -13.63
N THR A 64 14.45 -13.32 -12.43
CA THR A 64 13.94 -11.99 -12.06
C THR A 64 15.04 -11.00 -11.66
N GLY A 65 16.30 -11.45 -11.57
CA GLY A 65 17.42 -10.64 -11.06
C GLY A 65 17.32 -10.32 -9.56
N SER A 66 16.38 -10.93 -8.84
CA SER A 66 16.10 -10.62 -7.44
C SER A 66 15.73 -11.85 -6.61
N VAL A 67 16.24 -11.87 -5.38
CA VAL A 67 15.98 -12.90 -4.36
C VAL A 67 14.79 -12.51 -3.46
N LEU A 68 14.20 -11.33 -3.69
CA LEU A 68 13.10 -10.83 -2.87
C LEU A 68 11.85 -11.66 -3.09
N HIS A 69 11.08 -11.87 -2.03
CA HIS A 69 9.79 -12.54 -2.16
C HIS A 69 8.90 -11.78 -3.14
N ARG A 70 8.39 -12.47 -4.17
CA ARG A 70 7.43 -11.89 -5.11
C ARG A 70 6.18 -11.51 -4.33
N LYS A 71 5.73 -10.26 -4.45
CA LYS A 71 4.45 -9.84 -3.87
C LYS A 71 3.35 -10.69 -4.52
N GLY A 72 2.62 -11.44 -3.71
CA GLY A 72 1.42 -12.15 -4.19
C GLY A 72 0.32 -11.16 -4.58
N ALA A 73 -0.68 -11.64 -5.31
CA ALA A 73 -1.85 -10.86 -5.74
C ALA A 73 -2.69 -10.29 -4.57
N GLY A 74 -2.38 -10.69 -3.33
CA GLY A 74 -3.08 -10.23 -2.14
C GLY A 74 -4.49 -10.82 -2.02
N ARG A 75 -5.24 -10.31 -1.04
CA ARG A 75 -6.66 -10.67 -0.87
C ARG A 75 -7.48 -10.09 -2.04
N PRO A 76 -8.44 -10.82 -2.61
CA PRO A 76 -9.31 -10.30 -3.66
C PRO A 76 -9.96 -8.98 -3.23
N SER A 77 -9.83 -7.97 -4.08
CA SER A 77 -10.49 -6.68 -3.88
C SER A 77 -11.98 -6.80 -4.19
N THR A 78 -12.79 -5.92 -3.59
CA THR A 78 -14.17 -5.68 -4.02
C THR A 78 -14.20 -5.40 -5.52
N SER A 79 -15.21 -5.94 -6.23
CA SER A 79 -15.39 -5.73 -7.67
C SER A 79 -15.61 -4.25 -8.01
N GLN A 80 -15.16 -3.84 -9.19
CA GLN A 80 -15.29 -2.44 -9.63
C GLN A 80 -16.75 -2.00 -9.71
N GLU A 81 -17.63 -2.87 -10.20
CA GLU A 81 -19.09 -2.62 -10.24
C GLU A 81 -19.66 -2.22 -8.87
N ASN A 82 -19.24 -2.91 -7.80
CA ASN A 82 -19.71 -2.59 -6.45
C ASN A 82 -19.14 -1.26 -5.95
N VAL A 83 -17.90 -0.92 -6.35
CA VAL A 83 -17.30 0.38 -6.05
C VAL A 83 -18.11 1.50 -6.72
N ASP A 84 -18.44 1.33 -7.99
CA ASP A 84 -19.18 2.31 -8.78
C ASP A 84 -20.60 2.52 -8.22
N ARG A 85 -21.28 1.43 -7.84
CA ARG A 85 -22.59 1.48 -7.17
C ARG A 85 -22.51 2.26 -5.86
N ILE A 86 -21.50 1.99 -5.02
CA ILE A 86 -21.29 2.74 -3.77
C ILE A 86 -21.06 4.21 -4.09
N GLN A 87 -20.17 4.52 -5.03
CA GLN A 87 -19.85 5.89 -5.42
C GLN A 87 -21.09 6.66 -5.91
N GLU A 88 -21.91 6.06 -6.77
CA GLU A 88 -23.14 6.67 -7.26
C GLU A 88 -24.10 6.98 -6.11
N THR A 89 -24.24 6.04 -5.17
CA THR A 89 -25.17 6.18 -4.03
C THR A 89 -24.81 7.39 -3.16
N PHE A 90 -23.52 7.58 -2.88
CA PHE A 90 -23.01 8.69 -2.07
C PHE A 90 -22.87 10.00 -2.88
N THR A 91 -22.68 9.93 -4.20
CA THR A 91 -22.72 11.11 -5.08
C THR A 91 -24.14 11.68 -5.14
N ARG A 92 -25.14 10.81 -5.27
CA ARG A 92 -26.56 11.20 -5.25
C ARG A 92 -27.01 11.77 -3.90
N SER A 93 -26.47 11.26 -2.81
CA SER A 93 -26.83 11.71 -1.46
C SER A 93 -25.61 11.68 -0.53
N PRO A 94 -24.84 12.78 -0.47
CA PRO A 94 -23.61 12.84 0.32
C PRO A 94 -23.82 12.66 1.83
N ARG A 95 -25.02 13.00 2.33
CA ARG A 95 -25.38 12.89 3.76
C ARG A 95 -25.91 11.51 4.15
N LYS A 96 -25.99 10.57 3.21
CA LYS A 96 -26.52 9.22 3.46
C LYS A 96 -25.60 8.47 4.42
N SER A 97 -26.20 7.77 5.39
CA SER A 97 -25.40 6.99 6.34
C SER A 97 -24.96 5.66 5.76
N THR A 98 -23.82 5.14 6.22
CA THR A 98 -23.32 3.81 5.82
C THR A 98 -24.34 2.71 6.13
N ARG A 99 -25.10 2.83 7.23
CA ARG A 99 -26.18 1.88 7.57
C ARG A 99 -27.34 1.90 6.56
N GLN A 100 -27.73 3.07 6.07
CA GLN A 100 -28.75 3.15 5.01
C GLN A 100 -28.21 2.59 3.70
N ALA A 101 -26.95 2.89 3.37
CA ALA A 101 -26.30 2.35 2.18
C ALA A 101 -26.20 0.82 2.23
N THR A 102 -25.94 0.20 3.39
CA THR A 102 -25.94 -1.27 3.52
C THR A 102 -27.28 -1.90 3.17
N VAL A 103 -28.37 -1.30 3.67
CA VAL A 103 -29.73 -1.80 3.39
C VAL A 103 -30.07 -1.60 1.91
N GLN A 104 -29.74 -0.44 1.34
CA GLN A 104 -30.04 -0.14 -0.06
C GLN A 104 -29.25 -1.03 -1.04
N LEU A 105 -27.95 -1.22 -0.78
CA LEU A 105 -27.04 -1.92 -1.70
C LEU A 105 -26.98 -3.42 -1.46
N HIS A 106 -27.56 -3.92 -0.36
CA HIS A 106 -27.46 -5.32 0.07
C HIS A 106 -26.00 -5.77 0.24
N MET A 107 -25.18 -4.88 0.80
CA MET A 107 -23.75 -5.10 1.03
C MET A 107 -23.41 -5.01 2.52
N LEU A 108 -22.35 -5.71 2.93
CA LEU A 108 -21.83 -5.62 4.30
C LEU A 108 -21.29 -4.21 4.59
N HIS A 109 -21.52 -3.73 5.82
CA HIS A 109 -21.06 -2.43 6.30
C HIS A 109 -19.55 -2.24 6.12
N THR A 110 -18.77 -3.28 6.42
CA THR A 110 -17.30 -3.27 6.30
C THR A 110 -16.84 -3.07 4.86
N THR A 111 -17.55 -3.65 3.88
CA THR A 111 -17.25 -3.44 2.45
C THR A 111 -17.46 -1.99 2.06
N ILE A 112 -18.61 -1.42 2.41
CA ILE A 112 -18.91 0.00 2.11
C ILE A 112 -17.88 0.91 2.79
N TRP A 113 -17.59 0.67 4.07
CA TRP A 113 -16.60 1.45 4.81
C TRP A 113 -15.19 1.39 4.19
N ASN A 114 -14.75 0.18 3.81
CA ASN A 114 -13.44 0.00 3.15
C ASN A 114 -13.38 0.69 1.78
N VAL A 115 -14.46 0.64 1.00
CA VAL A 115 -14.51 1.34 -0.30
C VAL A 115 -14.47 2.86 -0.09
N LEU A 116 -15.27 3.39 0.84
CA LEU A 116 -15.30 4.83 1.13
C LEU A 116 -13.91 5.36 1.52
N HIS A 117 -13.21 4.70 2.45
CA HIS A 117 -11.93 5.20 2.95
C HIS A 117 -10.72 4.83 2.09
N ASN A 118 -10.64 3.59 1.60
CA ASN A 118 -9.43 3.09 0.92
C ASN A 118 -9.46 3.26 -0.61
N ARG A 119 -10.65 3.40 -1.22
CA ARG A 119 -10.80 3.52 -2.69
C ARG A 119 -11.25 4.91 -3.11
N LEU A 120 -12.30 5.43 -2.48
CA LEU A 120 -12.89 6.72 -2.83
C LEU A 120 -12.28 7.89 -2.04
N HIS A 121 -11.55 7.59 -0.96
CA HIS A 121 -10.96 8.59 -0.05
C HIS A 121 -11.97 9.62 0.46
N LEU A 122 -13.23 9.20 0.64
CA LEU A 122 -14.29 10.01 1.20
C LEU A 122 -14.21 9.97 2.72
N ASN A 123 -14.09 11.16 3.31
CA ASN A 123 -14.12 11.33 4.75
C ASN A 123 -15.46 11.94 5.15
N ALA A 124 -15.97 11.56 6.32
CA ALA A 124 -17.15 12.19 6.88
C ALA A 124 -16.84 13.68 7.10
N TYR A 125 -17.51 14.54 6.33
CA TYR A 125 -17.36 15.97 6.48
C TYR A 125 -18.06 16.41 7.78
N LYS A 126 -17.37 17.21 8.58
CA LYS A 126 -17.96 17.81 9.78
C LYS A 126 -18.76 19.03 9.35
N ASP A 127 -20.08 18.89 9.34
CA ASP A 127 -20.99 20.01 9.10
C ASP A 127 -20.70 21.15 10.09
N GLN A 128 -20.38 22.34 9.58
CA GLN A 128 -20.26 23.54 10.38
C GLN A 128 -21.66 24.13 10.59
N ILE A 129 -22.03 24.35 11.86
CA ILE A 129 -23.28 25.05 12.19
C ILE A 129 -23.03 26.54 11.95
N ALA A 130 -23.69 27.09 10.94
CA ALA A 130 -23.70 28.53 10.67
C ALA A 130 -25.03 29.13 11.14
N GLN A 131 -25.02 30.43 11.47
CA GLN A 131 -26.25 31.17 11.74
C GLN A 131 -27.15 31.20 10.50
N ALA A 132 -28.47 31.15 10.72
CA ALA A 132 -29.45 31.28 9.64
C ALA A 132 -29.26 32.62 8.92
N LEU A 133 -29.17 32.58 7.59
CA LEU A 133 -29.08 33.76 6.74
C LEU A 133 -30.48 34.15 6.27
N HIS A 134 -30.87 35.39 6.54
CA HIS A 134 -32.04 36.01 5.95
C HIS A 134 -31.72 36.57 4.54
N PRO A 135 -32.72 36.78 3.67
CA PRO A 135 -32.51 37.23 2.29
C PRO A 135 -31.71 38.54 2.19
N ASN A 136 -31.88 39.44 3.15
CA ASN A 136 -31.18 40.73 3.20
C ASN A 136 -29.76 40.65 3.78
N ASP A 137 -29.36 39.52 4.37
CA ASP A 137 -28.03 39.40 4.99
C ASP A 137 -26.93 39.27 3.94
N LYS A 138 -27.20 38.59 2.81
CA LYS A 138 -26.25 38.47 1.70
C LYS A 138 -25.81 39.83 1.13
N PRO A 139 -26.71 40.72 0.68
CA PRO A 139 -26.30 42.01 0.13
C PRO A 139 -25.62 42.90 1.17
N ARG A 140 -26.05 42.87 2.44
CA ARG A 140 -25.42 43.64 3.53
C ARG A 140 -24.00 43.15 3.84
N ARG A 141 -23.80 41.83 3.91
CA ARG A 141 -22.46 41.25 4.14
C ARG A 141 -21.52 41.53 2.97
N PHE A 142 -22.04 41.48 1.74
CA PHE A 142 -21.26 41.80 0.55
C PHE A 142 -20.85 43.28 0.51
N GLN A 143 -21.79 44.21 0.73
CA GLN A 143 -21.50 45.64 0.80
C GLN A 143 -20.49 45.97 1.91
N PHE A 144 -20.61 45.34 3.08
CA PHE A 144 -19.65 45.52 4.16
C PHE A 144 -18.24 45.03 3.76
N ALA A 145 -18.13 43.89 3.07
CA ALA A 145 -16.86 43.38 2.58
C ALA A 145 -16.24 44.32 1.53
N GLU A 146 -17.02 44.85 0.59
CA GLU A 146 -16.54 45.85 -0.39
C GLU A 146 -16.08 47.14 0.26
N GLN A 147 -16.80 47.63 1.28
CA GLN A 147 -16.42 48.80 2.06
C GLN A 147 -15.09 48.63 2.82
N ILE A 148 -14.83 47.43 3.34
CA ILE A 148 -13.53 47.12 3.96
C ILE A 148 -12.45 47.03 2.89
N PHE A 149 -12.72 46.33 1.79
CA PHE A 149 -11.75 46.13 0.71
C PHE A 149 -11.28 47.44 0.09
N THR A 150 -12.18 48.42 -0.07
CA THR A 150 -11.86 49.76 -0.61
C THR A 150 -11.13 50.68 0.36
N ARG A 151 -11.06 50.32 1.66
CA ARG A 151 -10.37 51.09 2.70
C ARG A 151 -8.95 50.60 3.00
N ILE A 152 -8.54 49.48 2.41
CA ILE A 152 -7.18 48.94 2.45
C ILE A 152 -6.41 49.47 1.24
#